data_AF-A0A3B4WVG9-F1
#
_entry.id   AF-A0A3B4WVG9-F1
#
_cell.length_a   1.000
_cell.length_b   1.000
_cell.length_c   1.000
_cell.angle_alpha   90.00
_cell.angle_beta   90.00
_cell.angle_gamma   90.00
#
_symmetry.space_group_name_H-M   'P 1'
#
loop_
_entity.id
_entity.type
_entity.pdbx_description
1 polymer ?
#
loop_
_entity_poly.entity_id
_entity_poly.type
_entity_poly.pdbx_seq_one_letter_code
_entity_poly.pdbx_strand_id
1 'polypeptide(L)'
;MNVWCQFSCLLLVLLSAARCTEAATPEDFKKRHVINKMEERDCQRVIDDRKIKNMNKYKEINTFIVDKYENIRKVCDYGTCINNDQYKSYTCTSNTKFHIVDCILQNKKYRGSAKFARIQISCINGSPVHYIKHLRNKLRMSSAVSECFLPCNSVSCVCLTMFVNV
;
A
#
# COMPACT_ATOMS: atom_id res chain seq x y z
N MET A 1 -14.52 -28.59 33.96
CA MET A 1 -14.53 -27.85 32.68
C MET A 1 -13.23 -27.07 32.57
N ASN A 2 -12.40 -27.39 31.56
CA ASN A 2 -11.03 -26.92 31.41
C ASN A 2 -10.95 -25.41 31.14
N VAL A 3 -10.69 -24.63 32.19
CA VAL A 3 -10.45 -23.17 32.15
C VAL A 3 -9.27 -22.81 31.24
N TRP A 4 -8.35 -23.76 30.99
CA TRP A 4 -7.18 -23.59 30.13
C TRP A 4 -7.53 -23.40 28.65
N CYS A 5 -8.70 -23.86 28.19
CA CYS A 5 -9.13 -23.70 26.79
C CYS A 5 -9.58 -22.26 26.50
N GLN A 6 -10.17 -21.58 27.49
CA GLN A 6 -10.68 -20.21 27.36
C GLN A 6 -9.55 -19.18 27.22
N PHE A 7 -8.44 -19.35 27.96
CA PHE A 7 -7.27 -18.46 27.84
C PHE A 7 -6.56 -18.60 26.50
N SER A 8 -6.50 -19.82 25.95
CA SER A 8 -5.89 -20.09 24.63
C SER A 8 -6.62 -19.36 23.51
N CYS A 9 -7.96 -19.39 23.52
CA CYS A 9 -8.78 -18.67 22.54
C CYS A 9 -8.64 -17.14 22.65
N LEU A 10 -8.53 -16.61 23.88
CA LEU A 10 -8.36 -15.16 24.09
C LEU A 10 -7.02 -14.64 23.54
N LEU A 11 -5.94 -15.41 23.73
CA LEU A 11 -4.60 -15.09 23.21
C LEU A 11 -4.56 -15.09 21.68
N LEU A 12 -5.23 -16.03 21.02
CA LEU A 12 -5.31 -16.10 19.56
C LEU A 12 -6.08 -14.92 18.95
N VAL A 13 -7.16 -14.47 19.61
CA VAL A 13 -7.92 -13.28 19.19
C VAL A 13 -7.08 -12.01 19.30
N LEU A 14 -6.34 -11.84 20.41
CA LEU A 14 -5.46 -10.68 20.61
C LEU A 14 -4.31 -10.62 19.58
N LEU A 15 -3.74 -11.77 19.20
CA LEU A 15 -2.69 -11.84 18.18
C LEU A 15 -3.22 -11.52 16.76
N SER A 16 -4.47 -11.89 16.45
CA SER A 16 -5.09 -11.59 15.15
C SER A 16 -5.45 -10.10 14.97
N ALA A 17 -5.59 -9.36 16.07
CA ALA A 17 -5.86 -7.93 16.07
C ALA A 17 -4.61 -7.07 15.83
N ALA A 18 -3.40 -7.65 15.97
CA ALA A 18 -2.14 -6.97 15.69
C ALA A 18 -1.89 -6.86 14.18
N ARG A 19 -2.75 -6.10 13.48
CA ARG A 19 -2.48 -5.70 12.11
C ARG A 19 -1.40 -4.62 12.15
N CYS A 20 -0.24 -4.94 11.59
CA CYS A 20 0.89 -4.02 11.44
C CYS A 20 0.51 -2.93 10.44
N THR A 21 0.00 -1.80 10.93
CA THR A 21 -0.26 -0.63 10.11
C THR A 21 1.08 0.02 9.76
N GLU A 22 1.48 -0.12 8.50
CA GLU A 22 2.65 0.58 7.99
C GLU A 22 2.36 2.08 7.95
N ALA A 23 2.94 2.83 8.89
CA ALA A 23 2.63 4.23 9.19
C ALA A 23 1.25 4.41 9.83
N ALA A 24 1.28 4.63 11.15
CA ALA A 24 0.10 4.94 11.95
C ALA A 24 -0.06 6.45 12.20
N THR A 25 1.01 7.22 12.00
CA THR A 25 1.07 8.66 12.29
C THR A 25 1.48 9.49 11.07
N PRO A 26 1.11 10.78 11.01
CA PRO A 26 1.60 11.70 9.99
C PRO A 26 3.13 11.81 9.94
N GLU A 27 3.81 11.67 11.08
CA GLU A 27 5.27 11.72 11.20
C GLU A 27 5.91 10.49 10.55
N ASP A 28 5.35 9.31 10.77
CA ASP A 28 5.80 8.08 10.11
C ASP A 28 5.58 8.16 8.60
N PHE A 29 4.44 8.69 8.17
CA PHE A 29 4.15 8.93 6.76
C PHE A 29 5.20 9.86 6.14
N LYS A 30 5.47 11.02 6.77
CA LYS A 30 6.50 11.98 6.31
C LYS A 30 7.86 11.30 6.17
N LYS A 31 8.28 10.59 7.22
CA LYS A 31 9.57 9.89 7.26
C LYS A 31 9.69 8.87 6.13
N ARG A 32 8.66 8.06 5.88
CA ARG A 32 8.71 6.93 4.93
C ARG A 32 8.42 7.32 3.49
N HIS A 33 7.59 8.33 3.26
CA HIS A 33 6.99 8.57 1.95
C HIS A 33 7.18 9.99 1.41
N VAL A 34 7.74 10.94 2.16
CA VAL A 34 7.83 12.34 1.70
C VAL A 34 9.28 12.79 1.59
N ILE A 35 9.65 13.34 0.45
CA ILE A 35 10.98 13.90 0.22
C ILE A 35 10.90 15.07 -0.75
N ASN A 36 11.56 16.19 -0.44
CA ASN A 36 11.47 17.37 -1.29
C ASN A 36 12.17 17.18 -2.64
N LYS A 37 13.28 16.44 -2.66
CA LYS A 37 14.08 16.16 -3.85
C LYS A 37 14.79 14.83 -3.70
N MET A 38 14.70 14.00 -4.72
CA MET A 38 15.31 12.67 -4.79
C MET A 38 15.41 12.21 -6.24
N GLU A 39 16.47 11.47 -6.55
CA GLU A 39 16.62 10.72 -7.80
C GLU A 39 16.61 9.21 -7.53
N GLU A 40 16.48 8.40 -8.57
CA GLU A 40 16.45 6.93 -8.48
C GLU A 40 17.68 6.35 -7.76
N ARG A 41 18.86 6.94 -8.01
CA ARG A 41 20.14 6.52 -7.42
C ARG A 41 20.24 6.77 -5.91
N ASP A 42 19.37 7.61 -5.35
CA ASP A 42 19.41 7.97 -3.93
C ASP A 42 18.73 6.93 -3.03
N CYS A 43 18.02 5.96 -3.61
CA CYS A 43 17.18 5.01 -2.87
C CYS A 43 17.87 4.33 -1.69
N GLN A 44 19.07 3.77 -1.91
CA GLN A 44 19.80 3.09 -0.85
C GLN A 44 20.15 4.05 0.30
N ARG A 45 20.81 5.16 -0.03
CA ARG A 45 21.24 6.18 0.92
C ARG A 45 20.04 6.70 1.74
N VAL A 46 18.96 7.10 1.07
CA VAL A 46 17.79 7.68 1.75
C VAL A 46 17.10 6.69 2.68
N ILE A 47 16.97 5.43 2.29
CA ILE A 47 16.36 4.40 3.14
C ILE A 47 17.21 4.13 4.39
N ASP A 48 18.53 4.07 4.22
CA ASP A 48 19.48 3.83 5.32
C ASP A 48 19.52 5.04 6.28
N ASP A 49 19.67 6.26 5.76
CA ASP A 49 19.72 7.51 6.52
C ASP A 49 18.46 7.68 7.37
N ARG A 50 17.29 7.38 6.79
CA ARG A 50 15.99 7.47 7.47
C ARG A 50 15.67 6.24 8.32
N LYS A 51 16.51 5.20 8.30
CA LYS A 51 16.32 3.95 9.04
C LYS A 51 14.93 3.35 8.79
N ILE A 52 14.49 3.32 7.53
CA ILE A 52 13.16 2.79 7.16
C ILE A 52 13.23 1.26 7.23
N LYS A 53 12.55 0.69 8.23
CA LYS A 53 12.48 -0.76 8.48
C LYS A 53 11.02 -1.19 8.65
N ASN A 54 10.71 -2.43 8.30
CA ASN A 54 9.42 -3.05 8.62
C ASN A 54 9.66 -4.31 9.47
N MET A 55 9.31 -4.27 10.76
CA MET A 55 9.50 -5.39 11.70
C MET A 55 10.87 -6.09 11.57
N ASN A 56 11.95 -5.29 11.54
CA ASN A 56 13.33 -5.75 11.34
C ASN A 56 13.68 -6.39 9.99
N LYS A 57 12.76 -6.40 9.02
CA LYS A 57 13.00 -6.78 7.63
C LYS A 57 12.96 -5.56 6.71
N TYR A 58 13.71 -5.64 5.61
CA TYR A 58 13.66 -4.63 4.55
C TYR A 58 12.33 -4.76 3.80
N LYS A 59 11.65 -3.64 3.60
CA LYS A 59 10.43 -3.61 2.78
C LYS A 59 10.82 -3.82 1.32
N GLU A 60 10.09 -4.69 0.61
CA GLU A 60 10.37 -4.99 -0.80
C GLU A 60 10.27 -3.75 -1.68
N ILE A 61 9.30 -2.87 -1.40
CA ILE A 61 9.11 -1.61 -2.13
C ILE A 61 8.81 -0.49 -1.14
N ASN A 62 9.59 0.59 -1.17
CA ASN A 62 9.25 1.84 -0.51
C ASN A 62 9.12 2.96 -1.56
N THR A 63 7.92 3.53 -1.68
CA THR A 63 7.70 4.67 -2.58
C THR A 63 7.91 5.99 -1.83
N PHE A 64 8.73 6.87 -2.41
CA PHE A 64 8.80 8.28 -2.03
C PHE A 64 8.01 9.13 -3.00
N ILE A 65 7.21 10.04 -2.47
CA ILE A 65 6.55 11.12 -3.18
C ILE A 65 7.50 12.32 -3.14
N VAL A 66 7.95 12.75 -4.32
CA VAL A 66 8.94 13.82 -4.46
C VAL A 66 8.22 15.17 -4.54
N ASP A 67 7.77 15.66 -3.39
CA ASP A 67 7.07 16.94 -3.23
C ASP A 67 7.14 17.40 -1.75
N LYS A 68 6.72 18.64 -1.51
CA LYS A 68 6.52 19.19 -0.17
C LYS A 68 5.32 18.51 0.51
N TYR A 69 5.43 18.29 1.83
CA TYR A 69 4.36 17.66 2.61
C TYR A 69 3.03 18.40 2.48
N GLU A 70 3.04 19.73 2.43
CA GLU A 70 1.86 20.57 2.36
C GLU A 70 1.08 20.33 1.05
N ASN A 71 1.78 20.02 -0.05
CA ASN A 71 1.15 19.68 -1.32
C ASN A 71 0.54 18.27 -1.28
N ILE A 72 1.20 17.33 -0.61
CA ILE A 72 0.70 15.96 -0.43
C ILE A 72 -0.52 15.96 0.50
N ARG A 73 -0.49 16.76 1.57
CA ARG A 73 -1.60 16.88 2.54
C ARG A 73 -2.90 17.31 1.87
N LYS A 74 -2.84 18.21 0.88
CA LYS A 74 -4.01 18.65 0.08
C LYS A 74 -4.77 17.50 -0.58
N VAL A 75 -4.15 16.33 -0.78
CA VAL A 75 -4.86 15.14 -1.26
C VAL A 75 -5.94 14.68 -0.27
N CYS A 76 -5.74 14.88 1.03
CA CYS A 76 -6.74 14.58 2.06
C CYS A 76 -7.93 15.56 2.09
N ASP A 77 -7.81 16.72 1.43
CA ASP A 77 -8.84 17.76 1.42
C ASP A 77 -9.58 17.81 0.07
N TYR A 78 -8.83 17.67 -1.03
CA TYR A 78 -9.34 17.90 -2.38
C TYR A 78 -9.32 16.64 -3.27
N GLY A 79 -8.77 15.52 -2.79
CA GLY A 79 -8.74 14.27 -3.54
C GLY A 79 -10.12 13.65 -3.72
N THR A 80 -10.21 12.63 -4.57
CA THR A 80 -11.40 11.77 -4.63
C THR A 80 -11.34 10.77 -3.47
N CYS A 81 -12.18 10.96 -2.46
CA CYS A 81 -12.09 10.23 -1.19
C CYS A 81 -13.24 9.23 -0.99
N ILE A 82 -12.93 8.11 -0.37
CA ILE A 82 -13.87 7.06 0.04
C ILE A 82 -13.70 6.84 1.55
N ASN A 83 -14.79 6.97 2.30
CA ASN A 83 -14.77 6.79 3.75
C ASN A 83 -14.58 5.32 4.13
N ASN A 84 -13.90 5.11 5.26
CA ASN A 84 -13.78 3.81 5.90
C ASN A 84 -14.25 3.94 7.36
N ASP A 85 -15.55 3.76 7.55
CA ASP A 85 -16.25 4.01 8.82
C ASP A 85 -15.72 3.13 9.97
N GLN A 86 -15.15 1.96 9.64
CA GLN A 86 -14.58 1.04 10.63
C GLN A 86 -13.35 1.61 11.35
N TYR A 87 -12.59 2.50 10.71
CA TYR A 87 -11.27 2.94 11.21
C TYR A 87 -11.17 4.46 11.42
N LYS A 88 -12.30 5.21 11.36
CA LYS A 88 -12.30 6.68 11.39
C LYS A 88 -11.26 7.29 10.44
N SER A 89 -11.06 6.63 9.31
CA SER A 89 -10.09 7.00 8.28
C SER A 89 -10.80 7.03 6.94
N TYR A 90 -10.20 7.70 5.97
CA TYR A 90 -10.74 7.75 4.63
C TYR A 90 -9.60 7.69 3.63
N THR A 91 -9.83 7.03 2.51
CA THR A 91 -8.83 6.83 1.47
C THR A 91 -9.06 7.84 0.36
N CYS A 92 -8.06 8.67 0.08
CA CYS A 92 -8.11 9.68 -0.98
C CYS A 92 -7.18 9.32 -2.14
N THR A 93 -7.68 9.50 -3.35
CA THR A 93 -6.89 9.45 -4.58
C THR A 93 -6.59 10.87 -5.04
N SER A 94 -5.32 11.18 -5.32
CA SER A 94 -4.94 12.50 -5.84
C SER A 94 -5.61 12.78 -7.18
N ASN A 95 -6.00 14.02 -7.45
CA ASN A 95 -6.56 14.41 -8.76
C ASN A 95 -5.49 14.57 -9.84
N THR A 96 -4.29 14.97 -9.42
CA THR A 96 -3.11 15.16 -10.28
C THR A 96 -2.08 14.06 -10.05
N LYS A 97 -1.13 13.95 -10.99
CA LYS A 97 0.02 13.06 -10.86
C LYS A 97 1.10 13.71 -10.00
N PHE A 98 1.72 12.91 -9.13
CA PHE A 98 2.93 13.27 -8.40
C PHE A 98 4.14 12.61 -9.06
N HIS A 99 5.30 13.28 -8.96
CA HIS A 99 6.58 12.60 -9.18
C HIS A 99 6.82 11.65 -8.01
N ILE A 100 7.02 10.37 -8.31
CA ILE A 100 7.30 9.34 -7.31
C ILE A 100 8.54 8.55 -7.69
N VAL A 101 9.24 8.05 -6.69
CA VAL A 101 10.38 7.15 -6.83
C VAL A 101 10.07 5.88 -6.04
N ASP A 102 9.90 4.77 -6.74
CA ASP A 102 9.81 3.45 -6.12
C ASP A 102 11.22 2.93 -5.84
N CYS A 103 11.56 2.74 -4.57
CA CYS A 103 12.79 2.05 -4.17
C CYS A 103 12.49 0.57 -3.96
N ILE A 104 13.00 -0.25 -4.87
CA ILE A 104 12.73 -1.69 -4.96
C ILE A 104 13.96 -2.45 -4.46
N LEU A 105 13.76 -3.32 -3.47
CA LEU A 105 14.82 -4.17 -2.94
C LEU A 105 15.17 -5.28 -3.93
N GLN A 106 16.42 -5.29 -4.40
CA GLN A 106 16.97 -6.30 -5.30
C GLN A 106 18.36 -6.71 -4.81
N ASN A 107 18.59 -8.00 -4.57
CA ASN A 107 19.88 -8.52 -4.10
C ASN A 107 20.47 -7.74 -2.91
N LYS A 108 19.63 -7.46 -1.90
CA LYS A 108 19.96 -6.67 -0.69
C LYS A 108 20.35 -5.21 -0.93
N LYS A 109 20.09 -4.66 -2.12
CA LYS A 109 20.28 -3.24 -2.45
C LYS A 109 19.00 -2.64 -3.02
N TYR A 110 18.72 -1.39 -2.72
CA TYR A 110 17.59 -0.68 -3.31
C TYR A 110 17.95 -0.08 -4.66
N ARG A 111 17.09 -0.33 -5.66
CA ARG A 111 17.12 0.33 -6.97
C ARG A 111 15.89 1.21 -7.13
N GLY A 112 16.09 2.43 -7.62
CA GLY A 112 15.01 3.37 -7.87
C GLY A 112 14.33 3.18 -9.23
N SER A 113 13.05 3.52 -9.29
CA SER A 113 12.28 3.70 -10.52
C SER A 113 11.38 4.92 -10.38
N ALA A 114 11.66 5.97 -11.13
CA ALA A 114 10.94 7.23 -11.14
C ALA A 114 9.79 7.20 -12.14
N LYS A 115 8.66 7.80 -11.79
CA LYS A 115 7.49 7.95 -12.67
C LYS A 115 6.57 9.06 -12.17
N PHE A 116 5.67 9.49 -13.03
CA PHE A 116 4.55 10.35 -12.66
C PHE A 116 3.26 9.54 -12.56
N ALA A 117 2.66 9.49 -11.38
CA ALA A 117 1.45 8.72 -11.14
C ALA A 117 0.50 9.41 -10.15
N ARG A 118 -0.80 9.12 -10.26
CA ARG A 118 -1.77 9.48 -9.21
C ARG A 118 -1.51 8.58 -8.01
N ILE A 119 -1.59 9.13 -6.80
CA ILE A 119 -1.34 8.39 -5.56
C ILE A 119 -2.64 8.15 -4.82
N GLN A 120 -2.66 7.09 -4.02
CA GLN A 120 -3.74 6.77 -3.10
C GLN A 120 -3.16 6.67 -1.69
N ILE A 121 -3.74 7.45 -0.77
CA ILE A 121 -3.29 7.56 0.62
C ILE A 121 -4.48 7.45 1.57
N SER A 122 -4.26 6.93 2.78
CA SER A 122 -5.22 7.01 3.87
C SER A 122 -4.98 8.28 4.69
N CYS A 123 -6.07 8.91 5.10
CA CYS A 123 -6.09 10.15 5.85
C CYS A 123 -6.89 9.97 7.15
N ILE A 124 -6.44 10.66 8.20
CA ILE A 124 -7.13 10.82 9.48
C ILE A 124 -7.11 12.31 9.81
N ASN A 125 -8.28 12.91 10.07
CA ASN A 125 -8.41 14.34 10.40
C ASN A 125 -7.65 15.28 9.44
N GLY A 126 -7.77 15.08 8.12
CA GLY A 126 -7.08 15.90 7.12
C GLY A 126 -5.56 15.69 7.03
N SER A 127 -5.02 14.67 7.68
CA SER A 127 -3.59 14.35 7.68
C SER A 127 -3.32 12.98 7.07
N PRO A 128 -2.37 12.86 6.12
CA PRO A 128 -2.00 11.58 5.54
C PRO A 128 -1.25 10.73 6.57
N VAL A 129 -1.70 9.49 6.74
CA VAL A 129 -1.12 8.54 7.70
C VAL A 129 -0.56 7.29 7.03
N HIS A 130 -1.08 6.90 5.86
CA HIS A 130 -0.66 5.67 5.20
C HIS A 130 -0.59 5.84 3.67
N TYR A 131 0.50 5.37 3.05
CA TYR A 131 0.60 5.27 1.60
C TYR A 131 0.09 3.90 1.14
N ILE A 132 -0.92 3.88 0.27
CA ILE A 132 -1.56 2.64 -0.19
C ILE A 132 -0.87 2.16 -1.47
N LYS A 133 -0.94 2.97 -2.53
CA LYS A 133 -0.40 2.66 -3.86
C LYS A 133 -0.38 3.89 -4.75
N HIS A 134 0.25 3.75 -5.91
CA HIS A 134 0.02 4.64 -7.05
C HIS A 134 -0.77 3.92 -8.14
N LEU A 135 -1.58 4.66 -8.89
CA LEU A 135 -2.33 4.13 -10.02
C LEU A 135 -1.40 4.02 -11.22
N ARG A 136 -1.19 2.78 -11.70
CA ARG A 136 -0.55 2.54 -13.00
C ARG A 136 -1.48 3.10 -14.08
N ASN A 137 -0.94 3.84 -15.05
CA ASN A 137 -1.71 4.16 -16.25
C ASN A 137 -2.07 2.80 -16.89
N LYS A 138 -3.35 2.42 -16.87
CA LYS A 138 -3.84 1.43 -17.81
C LYS A 138 -3.69 2.07 -19.19
N LEU A 139 -2.62 1.74 -19.93
CA LEU A 139 -2.84 1.51 -21.36
C LEU A 139 -3.99 0.49 -21.41
N ARG A 140 -5.05 0.74 -22.18
CA ARG A 140 -6.21 -0.15 -22.30
C ARG A 140 -5.74 -1.59 -22.58
N MET A 141 -5.53 -2.37 -21.54
CA MET A 141 -5.49 -3.82 -21.61
C MET A 141 -6.95 -4.24 -21.55
N SER A 142 -7.47 -4.73 -22.68
CA SER A 142 -8.72 -5.48 -22.75
C SER A 142 -8.69 -6.52 -21.65
N SER A 143 -9.56 -6.37 -20.65
CA SER A 143 -9.66 -7.32 -19.55
C SER A 143 -10.50 -8.50 -20.04
N ALA A 144 -9.84 -9.56 -20.49
CA ALA A 144 -10.41 -10.89 -20.33
C ALA A 144 -10.31 -11.23 -18.83
N VAL A 145 -11.40 -11.02 -18.11
CA VAL A 145 -11.52 -11.49 -16.72
C VAL A 145 -12.09 -12.90 -16.81
N SER A 146 -11.26 -13.91 -16.56
CA SER A 146 -11.76 -15.23 -16.21
C SER A 146 -12.11 -15.17 -14.72
N GLU A 147 -13.40 -15.02 -14.42
CA GLU A 147 -13.91 -15.19 -13.07
C GLU A 147 -14.08 -16.70 -12.80
N CYS A 148 -13.09 -17.30 -12.15
CA CYS A 148 -13.29 -18.62 -11.54
C CYS A 148 -14.02 -18.42 -10.21
N PHE A 149 -15.34 -18.54 -10.23
CA PHE A 149 -16.13 -18.79 -9.02
C PHE A 149 -16.25 -20.29 -8.82
N LEU A 150 -15.56 -20.87 -7.83
CA LEU A 150 -16.05 -22.09 -7.19
C LEU A 150 -15.77 -22.09 -5.69
N PRO A 151 -16.72 -22.53 -4.86
CA PRO A 151 -16.55 -22.74 -3.42
C PRO A 151 -15.72 -24.00 -3.13
N CYS A 152 -15.08 -24.00 -1.96
CA CYS A 152 -14.40 -25.17 -1.40
C CYS A 152 -15.34 -26.38 -1.31
N ASN A 153 -15.05 -27.42 -2.10
CA ASN A 153 -15.06 -28.85 -1.76
C ASN A 153 -15.43 -29.68 -2.99
N SER A 154 -14.44 -30.15 -3.76
CA SER A 154 -14.46 -31.44 -4.47
C SER A 154 -13.23 -31.61 -5.36
N VAL A 155 -12.82 -32.86 -5.52
CA VAL A 155 -11.50 -33.29 -5.98
C VAL A 155 -11.54 -33.56 -7.49
N SER A 156 -11.40 -32.53 -8.32
CA SER A 156 -10.89 -32.56 -9.72
C SER A 156 -11.21 -31.24 -10.44
N CYS A 157 -10.20 -30.55 -10.95
CA CYS A 157 -10.37 -29.40 -11.84
C CYS A 157 -10.31 -29.85 -13.30
N VAL A 158 -11.42 -29.71 -14.02
CA VAL A 158 -11.42 -29.69 -15.50
C VAL A 158 -11.79 -28.28 -15.92
N CYS A 159 -10.84 -27.60 -16.58
CA CYS A 159 -11.03 -26.24 -17.10
C CYS A 159 -11.67 -26.33 -18.48
N LEU A 160 -12.98 -26.08 -18.60
CA LEU A 160 -13.64 -25.96 -19.91
C LEU A 160 -13.41 -24.55 -20.46
N THR A 161 -12.65 -24.46 -21.56
CA THR A 161 -12.56 -23.23 -22.35
C THR A 161 -13.75 -23.18 -23.31
N MET A 162 -14.69 -22.27 -23.10
CA MET A 162 -15.69 -21.94 -24.14
C MET A 162 -15.16 -20.80 -25.00
N PHE A 163 -14.93 -21.08 -26.28
CA PHE A 163 -14.72 -20.06 -27.31
C PHE A 163 -16.09 -19.55 -27.76
N VAL A 164 -16.32 -18.24 -27.65
CA VAL A 164 -17.39 -17.57 -28.39
C VAL A 164 -16.75 -16.88 -29.58
N ASN A 165 -16.98 -17.41 -30.78
CA ASN A 165 -16.65 -16.74 -32.03
C ASN A 165 -17.65 -15.61 -32.27
N VAL A 166 -17.17 -14.47 -32.78
CA VAL A 166 -18.00 -13.39 -33.33
C VAL A 166 -18.44 -13.78 -34.74
#